data_AF-A0AA96UFA2-F1
#
_entry.id   AF-A0AA96UFA2-F1
#
_cell.length_a   1.000
_cell.length_b   1.000
_cell.length_c   1.000
_cell.angle_alpha   90.00
_cell.angle_beta   90.00
_cell.angle_gamma   90.00
#
_symmetry.space_group_name_H-M   'P 1'
#
loop_
_entity.id
_entity.type
_entity.pdbx_description
1 polymer ?
#
loop_
_entity_poly.entity_id
_entity_poly.type
_entity_poly.pdbx_seq_one_letter_code
_entity_poly.pdbx_strand_id
1 'polypeptide(L)'
;MDEDEWLQRYGLHPDTGQLDEVRQLLREQTDAERRAQGRGDTALMKLCCVQLFTAAVPDDVLLIWQAKTASMDADASIEIHLLCGGGLAATKDHLAADRSAPARAALRRLLACEEAGDFEDFSVARQTAAYASYYA
;
A
#
# COMPACT_ATOMS: atom_id res chain seq x y z
N MET A 1 12.94 3.63 -15.34
CA MET A 1 12.57 3.08 -14.04
C MET A 1 11.15 2.61 -14.14
N ASP A 2 11.02 1.36 -14.57
CA ASP A 2 9.80 0.58 -14.55
C ASP A 2 9.79 -0.36 -13.32
N GLU A 3 8.75 -1.18 -13.19
CA GLU A 3 8.56 -2.14 -12.09
C GLU A 3 9.72 -3.15 -11.98
N ASP A 4 10.18 -3.69 -13.11
CA ASP A 4 11.24 -4.71 -13.14
C ASP A 4 12.59 -4.14 -12.70
N GLU A 5 12.96 -2.95 -13.21
CA GLU A 5 14.18 -2.25 -12.81
C GLU A 5 14.18 -1.92 -11.31
N TRP A 6 13.02 -1.54 -10.76
CA TRP A 6 12.86 -1.25 -9.33
C TRP A 6 12.96 -2.51 -8.48
N LEU A 7 12.25 -3.57 -8.86
CA LEU A 7 12.25 -4.84 -8.15
C LEU A 7 13.65 -5.46 -8.14
N GLN A 8 14.39 -5.40 -9.26
CA GLN A 8 15.76 -5.89 -9.33
C GLN A 8 16.70 -5.14 -8.36
N ARG A 9 16.46 -3.84 -8.16
CA ARG A 9 17.33 -2.98 -7.34
C ARG A 9 17.05 -3.09 -5.84
N TYR A 10 15.79 -3.14 -5.43
CA TYR A 10 15.40 -3.08 -4.02
C TYR A 10 14.81 -4.40 -3.49
N GLY A 11 14.48 -5.34 -4.38
CA GLY A 11 13.75 -6.55 -4.03
C GLY A 11 12.35 -6.25 -3.49
N LEU A 12 11.69 -7.30 -3.00
CA LEU A 12 10.38 -7.19 -2.37
C LEU A 12 10.44 -6.71 -0.91
N HIS A 13 11.63 -6.83 -0.30
CA HIS A 13 11.92 -6.46 1.08
C HIS A 13 13.10 -5.49 1.12
N PRO A 14 12.88 -4.20 0.81
CA PRO A 14 13.94 -3.20 0.85
C PRO A 14 14.51 -3.06 2.27
N ASP A 15 15.79 -2.74 2.37
CA ASP A 15 16.42 -2.44 3.65
C ASP A 15 15.80 -1.17 4.26
N THR A 16 15.83 -1.05 5.59
CA THR A 16 15.25 0.12 6.29
C THR A 16 15.80 1.46 5.78
N GLY A 17 17.07 1.51 5.36
CA GLY A 17 17.69 2.70 4.76
C GLY A 17 17.20 3.06 3.35
N GLN A 18 16.46 2.17 2.69
CA GLN A 18 15.92 2.34 1.34
C GLN A 18 14.44 2.71 1.34
N LEU A 19 13.74 2.58 2.47
CA LEU A 19 12.30 2.86 2.55
C LEU A 19 11.95 4.31 2.22
N ASP A 20 12.85 5.25 2.47
CA ASP A 20 12.63 6.66 2.09
C ASP A 20 12.58 6.85 0.57
N GLU A 21 13.37 6.08 -0.19
CA GLU A 21 13.35 6.08 -1.65
C GLU A 21 12.04 5.46 -2.18
N VAL A 22 11.57 4.38 -1.56
CA VAL A 22 10.25 3.76 -1.84
C VAL A 22 9.12 4.76 -1.59
N ARG A 23 9.14 5.45 -0.44
CA ARG A 23 8.15 6.47 -0.11
C ARG A 23 8.18 7.62 -1.09
N GLN A 24 9.36 8.08 -1.49
CA GLN A 24 9.51 9.16 -2.45
C GLN A 24 8.93 8.76 -3.81
N LEU A 25 9.32 7.60 -4.33
CA LEU A 25 8.81 7.12 -5.61
C LEU A 25 7.29 6.96 -5.59
N LEU A 26 6.73 6.37 -4.53
CA LEU A 26 5.28 6.21 -4.40
C LEU A 26 4.55 7.55 -4.40
N ARG A 27 5.09 8.59 -3.74
CA ARG A 27 4.52 9.95 -3.78
C ARG A 27 4.56 10.53 -5.20
N GLU A 28 5.70 10.41 -5.89
CA GLU A 28 5.87 10.93 -7.24
C GLU A 28 4.88 10.29 -8.22
N GLN A 29 4.73 8.97 -8.18
CA GLN A 29 3.79 8.23 -9.03
C GLN A 29 2.33 8.54 -8.66
N THR A 30 2.01 8.61 -7.36
CA THR A 30 0.68 9.00 -6.88
C THR A 30 0.28 10.39 -7.35
N ASP A 31 1.19 11.36 -7.26
CA ASP A 31 0.96 12.74 -7.71
C ASP A 31 0.82 12.83 -9.23
N ALA A 32 1.57 12.02 -9.98
CA ALA A 32 1.41 11.89 -11.42
C ALA A 32 0.01 11.36 -11.77
N GLU A 33 -0.40 10.26 -11.14
CA GLU A 33 -1.69 9.60 -11.38
C GLU A 33 -2.89 10.49 -11.04
N ARG A 34 -2.80 11.27 -9.97
CA ARG A 34 -3.85 12.26 -9.61
C ARG A 34 -4.00 13.39 -10.63
N ARG A 35 -2.93 13.75 -11.35
CA ARG A 35 -2.98 14.83 -12.36
C ARG A 35 -3.68 14.37 -13.62
N ALA A 36 -3.50 13.12 -14.01
CA ALA A 36 -4.19 12.49 -15.12
C ALA A 36 -4.08 10.97 -14.96
N GLN A 37 -5.21 10.27 -15.06
CA GLN A 37 -5.26 8.81 -14.99
C GLN A 37 -4.34 8.19 -16.04
N GLY A 38 -3.55 7.19 -15.62
CA GLY A 38 -2.55 6.52 -16.44
C GLY A 38 -1.23 7.29 -16.60
N ARG A 39 -1.06 8.42 -15.90
CA ARG A 39 0.21 9.16 -15.88
C ARG A 39 1.17 8.63 -14.81
N GLY A 40 0.64 8.07 -13.72
CA GLY A 40 1.44 7.29 -12.79
C GLY A 40 1.48 5.83 -13.25
N ASP A 41 2.58 5.16 -12.95
CA ASP A 41 2.71 3.73 -13.18
C ASP A 41 2.06 2.97 -12.02
N THR A 42 0.83 2.47 -12.22
CA THR A 42 0.08 1.78 -11.18
C THR A 42 0.68 0.44 -10.77
N ALA A 43 1.46 -0.22 -11.64
CA ALA A 43 2.20 -1.42 -11.30
C ALA A 43 3.36 -1.07 -10.35
N LEU A 44 4.13 -0.04 -10.69
CA LEU A 44 5.20 0.46 -9.82
C LEU A 44 4.66 0.99 -8.48
N MET A 45 3.49 1.65 -8.47
CA MET A 45 2.79 2.05 -7.24
C MET A 45 2.41 0.83 -6.39
N LYS A 46 1.86 -0.22 -7.00
CA LYS A 46 1.52 -1.47 -6.30
C LYS A 46 2.76 -2.10 -5.69
N LEU A 47 3.87 -2.19 -6.42
CA LEU A 47 5.12 -2.73 -5.91
C LEU A 47 5.62 -1.93 -4.70
N CYS A 48 5.62 -0.60 -4.76
CA CYS A 48 5.98 0.24 -3.62
C CYS A 48 5.05 0.00 -2.41
N CYS A 49 3.74 -0.11 -2.62
CA CYS A 49 2.79 -0.44 -1.56
C CYS A 49 3.08 -1.82 -0.93
N VAL A 50 3.48 -2.81 -1.72
CA VAL A 50 3.88 -4.13 -1.21
C VAL A 50 5.16 -4.03 -0.36
N GLN A 51 6.16 -3.27 -0.82
CA GLN A 51 7.40 -3.04 -0.07
C GLN A 51 7.14 -2.33 1.28
N LEU A 52 6.23 -1.36 1.32
CA LEU A 52 5.84 -0.67 2.56
C LEU A 52 4.98 -1.57 3.46
N PHE A 53 4.10 -2.39 2.88
CA PHE A 53 3.34 -3.40 3.61
C PHE A 53 4.25 -4.40 4.32
N THR A 54 5.29 -4.91 3.64
CA THR A 54 6.24 -5.86 4.23
C THR A 54 7.15 -5.22 5.28
N ALA A 55 7.41 -3.92 5.18
CA ALA A 55 8.14 -3.16 6.21
C ALA A 55 7.33 -2.90 7.48
N ALA A 56 5.99 -3.00 7.41
CA ALA A 56 5.06 -2.90 8.53
C ALA A 56 5.22 -1.64 9.42
N VAL A 57 5.58 -0.50 8.80
CA VAL A 57 5.71 0.78 9.50
C VAL A 57 4.34 1.49 9.53
N PRO A 58 3.76 1.80 10.71
CA PRO A 58 2.43 2.42 10.81
C PRO A 58 2.29 3.75 10.05
N ASP A 59 3.35 4.56 10.04
CA ASP A 59 3.35 5.88 9.38
C ASP A 59 3.17 5.80 7.85
N ASP A 60 3.38 4.62 7.25
CA ASP A 60 3.22 4.40 5.81
C ASP A 60 1.77 4.11 5.40
N VAL A 61 0.87 3.81 6.35
CA VAL A 61 -0.53 3.44 6.08
C VAL A 61 -1.24 4.52 5.25
N LEU A 62 -1.06 5.80 5.61
CA LEU A 62 -1.71 6.90 4.88
C LEU A 62 -1.09 7.14 3.51
N LEU A 63 0.19 6.81 3.31
CA LEU A 63 0.80 6.90 1.99
C LEU A 63 0.24 5.81 1.06
N ILE A 64 0.12 4.57 1.54
CA ILE A 64 -0.51 3.47 0.80
C ILE A 64 -1.97 3.80 0.48
N TRP A 65 -2.72 4.34 1.44
CA TRP A 65 -4.10 4.81 1.22
C TRP A 65 -4.17 5.86 0.11
N GLN A 66 -3.28 6.85 0.15
CA GLN A 66 -3.25 7.92 -0.84
C GLN A 66 -2.95 7.43 -2.25
N ALA A 67 -2.08 6.43 -2.37
CA ALA A 67 -1.77 5.76 -3.64
C ALA A 67 -2.98 4.96 -4.14
N LYS A 68 -3.58 4.14 -3.27
CA LYS A 68 -4.79 3.37 -3.59
C LYS A 68 -5.92 4.25 -4.12
N THR A 69 -6.15 5.41 -3.51
CA THR A 69 -7.25 6.30 -3.92
C THR A 69 -6.84 7.37 -4.94
N ALA A 70 -5.72 7.18 -5.66
CA ALA A 70 -5.22 8.19 -6.60
C ALA A 70 -6.08 8.29 -7.87
N SER A 71 -6.61 7.17 -8.35
CA SER A 71 -7.46 7.05 -9.53
C SER A 71 -8.31 5.77 -9.45
N MET A 72 -9.19 5.54 -10.44
CA MET A 72 -9.95 4.29 -10.54
C MET A 72 -9.02 3.09 -10.78
N ASP A 73 -8.00 3.25 -11.62
CA ASP A 73 -7.04 2.18 -11.92
C ASP A 73 -6.21 1.84 -10.68
N ALA A 74 -5.75 2.85 -9.94
CA ALA A 74 -5.04 2.63 -8.69
C ALA A 74 -5.92 1.95 -7.62
N ASP A 75 -7.21 2.31 -7.50
CA ASP A 75 -8.11 1.70 -6.52
C ASP A 75 -8.39 0.22 -6.85
N ALA A 76 -8.39 -0.13 -8.14
CA ALA A 76 -8.53 -1.51 -8.60
C ALA A 76 -7.23 -2.33 -8.48
N SER A 77 -6.07 -1.70 -8.71
CA SER A 77 -4.76 -2.38 -8.72
C SER A 77 -4.17 -2.59 -7.33
N ILE A 78 -4.41 -1.65 -6.40
CA ILE A 78 -3.80 -1.67 -5.06
C ILE A 78 -4.81 -2.25 -4.07
N GLU A 79 -4.51 -3.43 -3.55
CA GLU A 79 -5.37 -4.16 -2.62
C GLU A 79 -5.51 -3.43 -1.27
N ILE A 80 -6.71 -3.47 -0.67
CA ILE A 80 -6.97 -2.81 0.62
C ILE A 80 -6.15 -3.44 1.76
N HIS A 81 -5.82 -4.73 1.66
CA HIS A 81 -4.98 -5.46 2.63
C HIS A 81 -3.57 -4.89 2.75
N LEU A 82 -3.07 -4.17 1.74
CA LEU A 82 -1.75 -3.53 1.77
C LEU A 82 -1.63 -2.43 2.82
N LEU A 83 -2.74 -1.89 3.33
CA LEU A 83 -2.72 -0.97 4.47
C LEU A 83 -2.33 -1.70 5.78
N CYS A 84 -2.49 -3.02 5.83
CA CYS A 84 -2.49 -3.79 7.07
C CYS A 84 -1.17 -4.51 7.34
N GLY A 85 -0.02 -3.92 6.99
CA GLY A 85 1.31 -4.52 7.17
C GLY A 85 1.63 -4.89 8.62
N GLY A 86 1.22 -4.04 9.58
CA GLY A 86 1.27 -4.33 11.02
C GLY A 86 0.11 -5.19 11.54
N GLY A 87 -0.76 -5.70 10.66
CA GLY A 87 -2.01 -6.38 10.99
C GLY A 87 -3.22 -5.44 11.01
N LEU A 88 -4.41 -6.01 10.80
CA LEU A 88 -5.67 -5.26 10.67
C LEU A 88 -6.03 -4.47 11.93
N ALA A 89 -5.92 -5.09 13.11
CA ALA A 89 -6.26 -4.44 14.38
C ALA A 89 -5.36 -3.23 14.66
N ALA A 90 -4.03 -3.40 14.58
CA ALA A 90 -3.07 -2.32 14.81
C ALA A 90 -3.25 -1.17 13.80
N THR A 91 -3.59 -1.48 12.56
CA THR A 91 -3.86 -0.49 11.52
C THR A 91 -5.13 0.33 11.83
N LYS A 92 -6.21 -0.33 12.26
CA LYS A 92 -7.44 0.36 12.70
C LYS A 92 -7.17 1.27 13.90
N ASP A 93 -6.40 0.80 14.89
CA ASP A 93 -6.05 1.59 16.07
C ASP A 93 -5.21 2.83 15.70
N HIS A 94 -4.21 2.65 14.82
CA HIS A 94 -3.41 3.75 14.30
C HIS A 94 -4.27 4.81 13.58
N LEU A 95 -5.16 4.36 12.67
CA LEU A 95 -6.04 5.27 11.94
C LEU A 95 -7.10 5.93 12.82
N ALA A 96 -7.56 5.28 13.89
CA ALA A 96 -8.49 5.86 14.84
C ALA A 96 -7.84 6.95 15.72
N ALA A 97 -6.52 6.85 15.96
CA ALA A 97 -5.76 7.86 16.69
C ALA A 97 -5.54 9.14 15.87
N ASP A 98 -5.46 9.04 14.54
CA ASP A 98 -5.35 10.19 13.64
C ASP A 98 -6.73 10.80 13.30
N ARG A 99 -6.89 12.10 13.58
CA ARG A 99 -8.13 12.86 13.32
C ARG A 99 -8.24 13.42 11.90
N SER A 100 -7.22 13.21 11.06
CA SER A 100 -7.19 13.69 9.68
C SER A 100 -8.37 13.13 8.87
N ALA A 101 -8.78 13.85 7.81
CA ALA A 101 -9.82 13.37 6.92
C ALA A 101 -9.40 12.10 6.15
N PRO A 102 -8.15 11.97 5.66
CA PRO A 102 -7.66 10.73 5.04
C PRO A 102 -7.71 9.52 5.98
N ALA A 103 -7.29 9.66 7.24
CA ALA A 103 -7.33 8.54 8.20
C ALA A 103 -8.74 8.04 8.45
N ARG A 104 -9.70 8.97 8.65
CA ARG A 104 -11.12 8.62 8.80
C ARG A 104 -11.72 7.96 7.55
N ALA A 105 -11.25 8.31 6.35
CA ALA A 105 -11.70 7.71 5.12
C ALA A 105 -11.15 6.27 4.96
N ALA A 106 -9.86 6.09 5.22
CA ALA A 106 -9.20 4.78 5.23
C ALA A 106 -9.84 3.82 6.25
N LEU A 107 -10.02 4.28 7.49
CA LEU A 107 -10.65 3.48 8.56
C LEU A 107 -12.06 3.03 8.17
N ARG A 108 -12.86 3.93 7.61
CA ARG A 108 -14.22 3.60 7.16
C ARG A 108 -14.21 2.56 6.04
N ARG A 109 -13.28 2.66 5.09
CA ARG A 109 -13.14 1.66 4.02
C ARG A 109 -12.74 0.30 4.59
N LEU A 110 -11.78 0.26 5.53
CA LEU A 110 -11.38 -0.99 6.19
C LEU A 110 -12.53 -1.64 6.94
N LEU A 111 -13.31 -0.87 7.70
CA LEU A 111 -14.47 -1.40 8.42
C LEU A 111 -15.53 -1.98 7.46
N ALA A 112 -15.82 -1.29 6.36
CA ALA A 112 -16.76 -1.79 5.36
C ALA A 112 -16.28 -3.08 4.67
N CYS A 113 -14.98 -3.16 4.35
CA CYS A 113 -14.37 -4.36 3.78
C CYS A 113 -14.37 -5.54 4.78
N GLU A 114 -14.10 -5.26 6.06
CA GLU A 114 -14.16 -6.26 7.13
C GLU A 114 -15.58 -6.80 7.32
N GLU A 115 -16.60 -5.93 7.32
CA GLU A 115 -18.01 -6.32 7.36
C GLU A 115 -18.45 -7.13 6.12
N ALA A 116 -17.84 -6.87 4.97
CA ALA A 116 -18.10 -7.59 3.72
C ALA A 116 -17.37 -8.96 3.64
N GLY A 117 -16.52 -9.30 4.60
CA GLY A 117 -15.76 -10.55 4.62
C GLY A 117 -14.42 -10.49 3.87
N ASP A 118 -13.99 -9.32 3.37
CA ASP A 118 -12.73 -9.19 2.61
C ASP A 118 -11.50 -9.59 3.43
N PHE A 119 -11.60 -9.51 4.76
CA PHE A 119 -10.52 -9.87 5.70
C PHE A 119 -10.65 -11.29 6.28
N GLU A 120 -11.58 -12.11 5.80
CA GLU A 120 -11.63 -13.53 6.16
C GLU A 120 -10.31 -14.22 5.78
N ASP A 121 -9.74 -14.98 6.70
CA ASP A 121 -8.42 -15.64 6.58
C ASP A 121 -7.23 -14.72 6.27
N PHE A 122 -7.40 -13.39 6.38
CA PHE A 122 -6.30 -12.45 6.19
C PHE A 122 -5.23 -12.67 7.27
N SER A 123 -3.99 -12.83 6.81
CA SER A 123 -2.81 -12.70 7.66
C SER A 123 -1.69 -12.07 6.87
N VAL A 124 -0.85 -11.30 7.58
CA VAL A 124 0.33 -10.66 6.98
C VAL A 124 1.23 -11.71 6.34
N ALA A 125 1.49 -12.82 7.04
CA ALA A 125 2.33 -13.91 6.53
C ALA A 125 1.80 -14.52 5.22
N ARG A 126 0.49 -14.79 5.13
CA ARG A 126 -0.11 -15.32 3.90
C ARG A 126 0.00 -14.33 2.74
N GLN A 127 -0.30 -13.05 3.00
CA GLN A 127 -0.25 -12.02 1.97
C GLN A 127 1.19 -11.78 1.49
N THR A 128 2.17 -11.73 2.41
CA THR A 128 3.59 -11.63 2.06
C THR A 128 4.04 -12.81 1.21
N ALA A 129 3.65 -14.05 1.56
CA ALA A 129 3.98 -15.23 0.76
C ALA A 129 3.34 -15.19 -0.64
N ALA A 130 2.11 -14.70 -0.74
CA ALA A 130 1.44 -14.53 -2.04
C ALA A 130 2.18 -13.53 -2.93
N TYR A 131 2.60 -12.38 -2.40
CA TYR A 131 3.38 -11.41 -3.17
C TYR A 131 4.79 -11.90 -3.51
N ALA A 132 5.44 -12.62 -2.60
CA ALA A 132 6.72 -13.26 -2.89
C ALA A 132 6.61 -14.23 -4.08
N SER A 133 5.51 -14.97 -4.19
CA SER A 133 5.25 -15.85 -5.34
C SER A 133 4.86 -15.08 -6.61
N TYR A 134 4.18 -13.93 -6.48
CA TYR A 134 3.76 -13.11 -7.62
C TYR A 134 4.93 -12.38 -8.28
N TYR A 135 5.91 -11.95 -7.48
CA TYR A 135 7.11 -11.21 -7.91
C TYR A 135 8.37 -12.08 -8.02
N ALA A 136 8.24 -13.40 -8.02
CA ALA A 136 9.33 -14.36 -8.21
C ALA A 136 9.68 -14.54 -9.70
#